data_AF-A0A166C7H2-F1
#
_entry.id   AF-A0A166C7H2-F1
#
_cell.length_a   1.000
_cell.length_b   1.000
_cell.length_c   1.000
_cell.angle_alpha   90.00
_cell.angle_beta   90.00
_cell.angle_gamma   90.00
#
_symmetry.space_group_name_H-M   'P 1'
#
loop_
_entity.id
_entity.type
_entity.pdbx_description
1 polymer ?
#
loop_
_entity_poly.entity_id
_entity_poly.type
_entity_poly.pdbx_seq_one_letter_code
_entity_poly.pdbx_strand_id
1 'polypeptide(L)'
;MIKRELYLNKIRPYMDKNLIKVISGIRRCGKSVILQQICEELENSGVDEENIILINLELMEYSNIKNINEFYDLINKKINNKSRKTYLLLDEIQNIENWEKLVNSYLAEGNYDIYITGSNSKLLSGELATYLTGRFVEIKIYPFSFLEYLEYKKTNNKYLNEYEQFKEYMKYGGMPSTFDFEEIEKTQYLQDLYNSIIFKDILAVQ
;
A
#
# COMPACT_ATOMS: atom_id res chain seq x y z
N MET A 1 8.39 14.04 -2.05
CA MET A 1 7.71 12.95 -1.29
C MET A 1 7.92 13.23 0.19
N ILE A 2 6.93 12.99 1.06
CA ILE A 2 7.08 13.16 2.52
C ILE A 2 7.01 11.80 3.21
N LYS A 3 7.67 11.68 4.36
CA LYS A 3 7.59 10.48 5.20
C LYS A 3 6.26 10.46 5.94
N ARG A 4 5.46 9.40 5.78
CA ARG A 4 4.12 9.31 6.40
C ARG A 4 4.20 8.66 7.77
N GLU A 5 4.88 9.36 8.67
CA GLU A 5 5.30 8.88 9.99
C GLU A 5 4.15 8.38 10.87
N LEU A 6 2.95 8.97 10.73
CA LEU A 6 1.74 8.51 11.44
C LEU A 6 1.40 7.04 11.13
N TYR A 7 1.59 6.61 9.88
CA TYR A 7 1.29 5.23 9.48
C TYR A 7 2.46 4.30 9.75
N LEU A 8 3.70 4.75 9.54
CA LEU A 8 4.88 3.96 9.87
C LEU A 8 4.91 3.62 11.37
N ASN A 9 4.55 4.55 12.24
CA ASN A 9 4.39 4.28 13.68
C ASN A 9 3.33 3.22 14.02
N LYS A 10 2.29 3.07 13.18
CA LYS A 10 1.30 2.00 13.34
C LYS A 10 1.80 0.65 12.84
N ILE A 11 2.74 0.64 11.89
CA ILE A 11 3.25 -0.57 11.25
C ILE A 11 4.43 -1.16 12.06
N ARG A 12 5.34 -0.32 12.54
CA ARG A 12 6.55 -0.73 13.29
C ARG A 12 6.31 -1.73 14.42
N PRO A 13 5.26 -1.62 15.27
CA PRO A 13 4.99 -2.59 16.33
C PRO A 13 4.75 -4.03 15.83
N TYR A 14 4.36 -4.17 14.56
CA TYR A 14 4.06 -5.44 13.92
C TYR A 14 5.16 -5.91 12.96
N MET A 15 6.21 -5.11 12.74
CA MET A 15 7.42 -5.57 12.04
C MET A 15 8.00 -6.77 12.77
N ASP A 16 8.48 -7.76 12.01
CA ASP A 16 9.00 -9.04 12.50
C ASP A 16 8.02 -9.94 13.27
N LYS A 17 6.78 -9.51 13.47
CA LYS A 17 5.73 -10.35 14.07
C LYS A 17 5.17 -11.30 13.03
N ASN A 18 4.80 -12.50 13.47
CA ASN A 18 4.15 -13.52 12.66
C ASN A 18 2.68 -13.17 12.37
N LEU A 19 2.47 -12.04 11.71
CA LEU A 19 1.19 -11.48 11.28
C LEU A 19 1.38 -10.87 9.90
N ILE A 20 0.39 -11.04 9.02
CA ILE A 20 0.33 -10.36 7.74
C ILE A 20 -0.09 -8.90 7.98
N LYS A 21 0.72 -7.94 7.53
CA LYS A 21 0.40 -6.51 7.58
C LYS A 21 -0.43 -6.17 6.35
N VAL A 22 -1.74 -6.00 6.55
CA VAL A 22 -2.67 -5.69 5.47
C VAL A 22 -2.86 -4.18 5.41
N ILE A 23 -2.31 -3.56 4.39
CA ILE A 23 -2.37 -2.12 4.17
C ILE A 23 -3.53 -1.82 3.23
N SER A 24 -4.65 -1.36 3.79
CA SER A 24 -5.89 -1.08 3.06
C SER A 24 -6.09 0.41 2.86
N GLY A 25 -6.91 0.79 1.90
CA GLY A 25 -7.25 2.19 1.66
C GLY A 25 -7.66 2.46 0.23
N ILE A 26 -8.32 3.59 0.01
CA ILE A 26 -8.85 3.98 -1.30
C ILE A 26 -7.72 4.13 -2.34
N ARG A 27 -8.07 4.02 -3.63
CA ARG A 27 -7.13 4.23 -4.72
C ARG A 27 -6.49 5.62 -4.62
N ARG A 28 -5.20 5.73 -4.98
CA ARG A 28 -4.40 6.96 -4.94
C ARG A 28 -4.11 7.57 -3.55
N CYS A 29 -4.45 6.90 -2.44
CA CYS A 29 -4.14 7.42 -1.10
C CYS A 29 -2.67 7.27 -0.65
N GLY A 30 -1.82 6.58 -1.43
CA GLY A 30 -0.38 6.43 -1.14
C GLY A 30 0.03 5.13 -0.42
N LYS A 31 -0.66 4.01 -0.68
CA LYS A 31 -0.30 2.69 -0.12
C LYS A 31 1.05 2.18 -0.63
N SER A 32 1.27 2.21 -1.94
CA SER A 32 2.55 1.83 -2.57
C SER A 32 3.72 2.65 -2.03
N VAL A 33 3.47 3.94 -1.75
CA VAL A 33 4.43 4.86 -1.11
C VAL A 33 4.77 4.40 0.31
N ILE A 34 3.81 3.90 1.09
CA ILE A 34 4.09 3.30 2.40
C ILE A 34 4.95 2.04 2.25
N LEU A 35 4.67 1.16 1.28
CA LEU A 35 5.53 -0.02 1.06
C LEU A 35 6.98 0.38 0.74
N GLN A 36 7.17 1.38 -0.13
CA GLN A 36 8.50 1.93 -0.42
C GLN A 36 9.19 2.46 0.83
N GLN A 37 8.47 3.20 1.68
CA GLN A 37 9.00 3.70 2.96
C GLN A 37 9.34 2.58 3.94
N ILE A 38 8.62 1.47 3.91
CA ILE A 38 8.98 0.27 4.70
C ILE A 38 10.28 -0.33 4.17
N CYS A 39 10.44 -0.49 2.85
CA CYS A 39 11.71 -0.94 2.26
C CYS A 39 12.87 -0.05 2.72
N GLU A 40 12.72 1.27 2.63
CA GLU A 40 13.74 2.22 3.09
C GLU A 40 14.05 2.04 4.59
N GLU A 41 13.05 1.81 5.46
CA GLU A 41 13.31 1.55 6.88
C GLU A 41 14.05 0.24 7.13
N LEU A 42 13.72 -0.81 6.36
CA LEU A 42 14.39 -2.11 6.45
C LEU A 42 15.86 -2.00 6.02
N GLU A 43 16.14 -1.37 4.89
CA GLU A 43 17.50 -1.12 4.41
C GLU A 43 18.31 -0.29 5.44
N ASN A 44 17.72 0.79 5.95
CA ASN A 44 18.35 1.62 6.98
C ASN A 44 18.59 0.88 8.32
N SER A 45 17.83 -0.18 8.59
CA SER A 45 18.02 -1.06 9.75
C SER A 45 19.09 -2.14 9.54
N GLY A 46 19.68 -2.22 8.33
CA GLY A 46 20.72 -3.18 7.99
C GLY A 46 20.21 -4.48 7.38
N VAL A 47 18.97 -4.53 6.90
CA VAL A 47 18.47 -5.65 6.10
C VAL A 47 19.07 -5.56 4.70
N ASP A 48 19.62 -6.67 4.21
CA ASP A 48 20.17 -6.74 2.86
C ASP A 48 19.06 -6.58 1.80
N GLU A 49 19.33 -5.83 0.74
CA GLU A 49 18.39 -5.59 -0.36
C GLU A 49 17.86 -6.91 -0.96
N GLU A 50 18.69 -7.95 -1.03
CA GLU A 50 18.30 -9.28 -1.51
C GLU A 50 17.27 -10.01 -0.62
N ASN A 51 17.11 -9.56 0.62
CA ASN A 51 16.12 -10.07 1.56
C ASN A 51 14.83 -9.24 1.56
N ILE A 52 14.73 -8.20 0.72
CA ILE A 52 13.54 -7.34 0.58
C ILE A 52 12.96 -7.53 -0.82
N ILE A 53 11.79 -8.16 -0.89
CA ILE A 53 11.10 -8.43 -2.15
C ILE A 53 9.88 -7.52 -2.24
N LEU A 54 10.00 -6.45 -3.03
CA LEU A 54 8.89 -5.59 -3.42
C LEU A 54 8.36 -5.99 -4.80
N ILE A 55 7.07 -6.33 -4.88
CA ILE A 55 6.40 -6.67 -6.13
C ILE A 55 5.15 -5.80 -6.27
N ASN A 56 5.03 -5.10 -7.39
CA ASN A 56 3.82 -4.35 -7.74
C ASN A 56 3.07 -5.03 -8.88
N LEU A 57 1.96 -5.69 -8.56
CA LEU A 57 1.17 -6.50 -9.50
C LEU A 57 0.34 -5.67 -10.50
N GLU A 58 0.44 -4.33 -10.50
CA GLU A 58 -0.05 -3.49 -11.60
C GLU A 58 1.00 -3.31 -12.71
N LEU A 59 2.28 -3.68 -12.48
CA LEU A 59 3.33 -3.50 -13.47
C LEU A 59 3.26 -4.54 -14.58
N MET A 60 3.54 -4.09 -15.81
CA MET A 60 3.52 -4.93 -17.02
C MET A 60 4.44 -6.15 -16.93
N GLU A 61 5.55 -6.06 -16.17
CA GLU A 61 6.46 -7.19 -15.96
C GLU A 61 5.77 -8.41 -15.32
N TYR A 62 4.67 -8.21 -14.59
CA TYR A 62 3.90 -9.27 -13.93
C TYR A 62 2.56 -9.54 -14.62
N SER A 63 2.27 -8.89 -15.75
CA SER A 63 1.00 -9.05 -16.48
C SER A 63 0.74 -10.48 -16.98
N ASN A 64 1.80 -11.27 -17.14
CA ASN A 64 1.72 -12.66 -17.57
C ASN A 64 1.47 -13.65 -16.42
N ILE A 65 1.48 -13.20 -15.16
CA ILE A 65 1.18 -14.05 -14.01
C ILE A 65 -0.32 -14.27 -13.96
N LYS A 66 -0.77 -15.46 -14.37
CA LYS A 66 -2.18 -15.78 -14.50
C LYS A 66 -2.73 -16.60 -13.33
N ASN A 67 -1.85 -17.17 -12.50
CA ASN A 67 -2.27 -18.02 -11.39
C ASN A 67 -1.28 -18.01 -10.23
N ILE A 68 -1.73 -18.57 -9.11
CA ILE A 68 -0.98 -18.66 -7.85
C ILE A 68 0.35 -19.42 -7.97
N ASN A 69 0.44 -20.44 -8.82
CA ASN A 69 1.66 -21.26 -8.95
C ASN A 69 2.76 -20.47 -9.66
N GLU A 70 2.42 -19.75 -10.73
CA GLU A 70 3.36 -18.85 -11.42
C GLU A 70 3.86 -17.75 -10.47
N PHE A 71 2.97 -17.24 -9.61
CA PHE A 71 3.35 -16.23 -8.64
C PHE A 71 4.27 -16.79 -7.54
N TYR A 72 3.97 -17.98 -7.03
CA TYR A 72 4.81 -18.71 -6.10
C TYR A 72 6.21 -18.96 -6.67
N ASP A 73 6.28 -19.45 -7.91
CA ASP A 73 7.56 -19.69 -8.59
C ASP A 73 8.36 -18.39 -8.78
N LEU A 74 7.69 -17.29 -9.08
CA LEU A 74 8.33 -15.98 -9.22
C LEU A 74 8.91 -15.48 -7.90
N ILE A 75 8.16 -15.57 -6.79
CA ILE A 75 8.66 -15.18 -5.47
C ILE A 75 9.86 -16.06 -5.11
N ASN A 76 9.75 -17.38 -5.28
CA ASN A 76 10.83 -18.31 -4.95
C ASN A 76 12.09 -18.11 -5.77
N LYS A 77 11.98 -17.66 -7.03
CA LYS A 77 13.14 -17.27 -7.85
C LYS A 77 13.83 -16.00 -7.35
N LYS A 78 13.11 -15.11 -6.68
CA LYS A 78 13.66 -13.88 -6.08
C LYS A 78 14.26 -14.13 -4.68
N ILE A 79 13.91 -15.23 -4.02
CA ILE A 79 14.49 -15.59 -2.71
C ILE A 79 15.92 -16.12 -2.92
N ASN A 80 16.91 -15.30 -2.55
CA ASN A 80 18.32 -15.66 -2.66
C ASN A 80 18.82 -16.48 -1.45
N ASN A 81 18.38 -16.13 -0.23
CA ASN A 81 18.90 -16.73 1.00
C ASN A 81 17.80 -17.16 1.98
N LYS A 82 17.49 -18.46 2.01
CA LYS A 82 16.49 -19.05 2.91
C LYS A 82 16.92 -19.12 4.38
N SER A 83 18.18 -18.84 4.70
CA SER A 83 18.67 -18.86 6.10
C SER A 83 18.43 -17.54 6.83
N ARG A 84 18.11 -16.47 6.10
CA ARG A 84 17.76 -15.16 6.64
C ARG A 84 16.28 -14.91 6.43
N LYS A 85 15.70 -14.08 7.30
CA LYS A 85 14.32 -13.62 7.15
C LYS A 85 14.17 -12.85 5.84
N THR A 86 13.06 -13.06 5.15
CA THR A 86 12.72 -12.34 3.91
C THR A 86 11.49 -11.47 4.12
N TYR A 87 11.55 -10.22 3.68
CA TYR A 87 10.43 -9.28 3.73
C TYR A 87 9.71 -9.33 2.39
N LEU A 88 8.44 -9.74 2.40
CA LEU A 88 7.58 -9.81 1.21
C LEU A 88 6.63 -8.62 1.23
N LEU A 89 6.84 -7.64 0.35
CA LEU A 89 5.99 -6.48 0.17
C LEU A 89 5.26 -6.60 -1.18
N LEU A 90 3.97 -6.95 -1.13
CA LEU A 90 3.18 -7.28 -2.30
C LEU A 90 2.08 -6.23 -2.52
N ASP A 91 2.27 -5.36 -3.51
CA ASP A 91 1.34 -4.29 -3.85
C ASP A 91 0.23 -4.80 -4.80
N GLU A 92 -1.01 -4.41 -4.51
CA GLU A 92 -2.22 -4.78 -5.27
C GLU A 92 -2.39 -6.32 -5.42
N ILE A 93 -2.20 -7.04 -4.30
CA ILE A 93 -2.22 -8.51 -4.21
C ILE A 93 -3.52 -9.14 -4.73
N GLN A 94 -4.63 -8.40 -4.68
CA GLN A 94 -5.92 -8.88 -5.16
C GLN A 94 -5.97 -9.12 -6.68
N ASN A 95 -4.95 -8.70 -7.43
CA ASN A 95 -4.81 -9.02 -8.85
C ASN A 95 -4.42 -10.49 -9.10
N ILE A 96 -4.00 -11.23 -8.07
CA ILE A 96 -3.71 -12.67 -8.15
C ILE A 96 -4.85 -13.46 -7.53
N GLU A 97 -5.47 -14.38 -8.27
CA GLU A 97 -6.51 -15.24 -7.71
C GLU A 97 -5.93 -16.19 -6.64
N ASN A 98 -6.71 -16.45 -5.58
CA ASN A 98 -6.33 -17.34 -4.47
C ASN A 98 -5.04 -16.94 -3.72
N TRP A 99 -4.63 -15.67 -3.80
CA TRP A 99 -3.41 -15.16 -3.18
C TRP A 99 -3.32 -15.44 -1.67
N GLU A 100 -4.45 -15.61 -0.99
CA GLU A 100 -4.56 -15.86 0.45
C GLU A 100 -3.88 -17.17 0.85
N LYS A 101 -3.96 -18.19 -0.01
CA LYS A 101 -3.29 -19.49 0.22
C LYS A 101 -1.78 -19.33 0.18
N LEU A 102 -1.28 -18.50 -0.74
CA LEU A 102 0.14 -18.25 -0.92
C LEU A 102 0.73 -17.49 0.27
N VAL A 103 0.09 -16.39 0.70
CA VAL A 103 0.59 -15.63 1.86
C VAL A 103 0.49 -16.42 3.16
N ASN A 104 -0.55 -17.26 3.32
CA ASN A 104 -0.67 -18.15 4.46
C ASN A 104 0.40 -19.25 4.48
N SER A 105 0.81 -19.75 3.31
CA SER A 105 1.92 -20.70 3.20
C SER A 105 3.23 -20.07 3.67
N TYR A 106 3.57 -18.89 3.17
CA TYR A 106 4.77 -18.17 3.59
C TYR A 106 4.73 -17.80 5.08
N LEU A 107 3.57 -17.39 5.61
CA LEU A 107 3.44 -17.12 7.03
C LEU A 107 3.67 -18.38 7.88
N ALA A 108 3.17 -19.54 7.43
CA ALA A 108 3.36 -20.82 8.13
C ALA A 108 4.82 -21.31 8.12
N GLU A 109 5.61 -20.97 7.09
CA GLU A 109 7.06 -21.24 7.06
C GLU A 109 7.84 -20.45 8.14
N GLY A 110 7.30 -19.32 8.62
CA GLY A 110 7.84 -18.57 9.76
C GLY A 110 9.12 -17.76 9.48
N ASN A 111 9.67 -17.84 8.26
CA ASN A 111 10.86 -17.09 7.84
C ASN A 111 10.55 -15.81 7.04
N TYR A 112 9.27 -15.43 6.96
CA TYR A 112 8.83 -14.29 6.15
C TYR A 112 8.12 -13.24 6.99
N ASP A 113 8.41 -11.98 6.69
CA ASP A 113 7.66 -10.85 7.18
C ASP A 113 6.84 -10.25 6.02
N ILE A 114 5.51 -10.30 6.11
CA ILE A 114 4.61 -10.14 4.97
C ILE A 114 3.79 -8.84 5.09
N TYR A 115 3.84 -8.03 4.04
CA TYR A 115 3.10 -6.79 3.85
C TYR A 115 2.35 -6.88 2.54
N ILE A 116 1.05 -6.64 2.56
CA ILE A 116 0.22 -6.66 1.36
C ILE A 116 -0.60 -5.39 1.26
N THR A 117 -0.89 -4.94 0.04
CA THR A 117 -1.84 -3.85 -0.20
C THR A 117 -2.97 -4.28 -1.12
N GLY A 118 -4.06 -3.53 -1.07
CA GLY A 118 -5.06 -3.51 -2.14
C GLY A 118 -5.95 -2.30 -2.09
N SER A 119 -6.36 -1.82 -3.27
CA SER A 119 -7.20 -0.63 -3.43
C SER A 119 -8.70 -0.89 -3.33
N ASN A 120 -9.14 -2.14 -3.45
CA ASN A 120 -10.56 -2.51 -3.48
C ASN A 120 -11.08 -2.97 -2.10
N SER A 121 -12.35 -2.67 -1.82
CA SER A 121 -13.14 -3.18 -0.70
C SER A 121 -13.09 -4.71 -0.54
N LYS A 122 -12.77 -5.44 -1.63
CA LYS A 122 -12.63 -6.91 -1.63
C LYS A 122 -11.51 -7.44 -0.73
N LEU A 123 -10.37 -6.73 -0.58
CA LEU A 123 -9.16 -7.22 0.11
C LEU A 123 -9.42 -7.78 1.52
N LEU A 124 -10.41 -7.22 2.23
CA LEU A 124 -10.84 -7.67 3.56
C LEU A 124 -12.36 -7.92 3.64
N SER A 125 -12.97 -8.25 2.50
CA SER A 125 -14.34 -8.77 2.49
C SER A 125 -14.47 -10.01 3.38
N GLY A 126 -15.69 -10.31 3.86
CA GLY A 126 -15.92 -11.32 4.90
C GLY A 126 -15.31 -12.70 4.62
N GLU A 127 -15.29 -13.13 3.36
CA GLU A 127 -14.62 -14.37 2.95
C GLU A 127 -13.09 -14.30 3.09
N LEU A 128 -12.47 -13.19 2.66
CA LEU A 128 -11.02 -12.99 2.75
C LEU A 128 -10.53 -12.83 4.19
N ALA A 129 -11.29 -12.13 5.02
CA ALA A 129 -11.04 -12.06 6.45
C ALA A 129 -11.09 -13.47 7.11
N THR A 130 -11.92 -14.37 6.58
CA THR A 130 -12.00 -15.77 7.05
C THR A 130 -10.75 -16.56 6.67
N TYR A 131 -10.18 -16.37 5.47
CA TYR A 131 -8.92 -17.04 5.07
C TYR A 131 -7.70 -16.59 5.88
N LEU A 132 -7.69 -15.34 6.34
CA LEU A 132 -6.60 -14.79 7.15
C LEU A 132 -6.83 -14.94 8.66
N THR A 133 -8.01 -15.35 9.12
CA THR A 133 -8.40 -15.76 10.50
C THR A 133 -7.40 -15.44 11.61
N GLY A 134 -7.37 -14.18 12.07
CA GLY A 134 -6.56 -13.73 13.21
C GLY A 134 -5.04 -13.69 12.98
N ARG A 135 -4.56 -14.01 11.77
CA ARG A 135 -3.16 -14.00 11.35
C ARG A 135 -2.77 -12.73 10.60
N PHE A 136 -3.54 -11.67 10.76
CA PHE A 136 -3.30 -10.39 10.12
C PHE A 136 -3.59 -9.22 11.04
N VAL A 137 -3.01 -8.07 10.71
CA VAL A 137 -3.36 -6.77 11.25
C VAL A 137 -3.68 -5.84 10.09
N GLU A 138 -4.81 -5.14 10.16
CA GLU A 138 -5.19 -4.14 9.16
C GLU A 138 -4.65 -2.76 9.55
N ILE A 139 -3.94 -2.12 8.62
CA ILE A 139 -3.52 -0.72 8.70
C ILE A 139 -4.23 0.04 7.59
N LYS A 140 -5.31 0.74 7.97
CA LYS A 140 -6.09 1.56 7.03
C LYS A 140 -5.43 2.91 6.78
N ILE A 141 -5.04 3.15 5.53
CA ILE A 141 -4.44 4.38 5.04
C ILE A 141 -5.50 5.28 4.41
N TYR A 142 -5.48 6.53 4.84
CA TYR A 142 -6.29 7.60 4.26
C TYR A 142 -5.45 8.52 3.36
N PRO A 143 -6.09 9.35 2.52
CA PRO A 143 -5.43 10.52 1.95
C PRO A 143 -4.73 11.35 3.02
N PHE A 144 -3.89 12.29 2.61
CA PHE A 144 -3.11 13.07 3.57
C PHE A 144 -4.03 13.80 4.54
N SER A 145 -3.70 13.72 5.82
CA SER A 145 -4.27 14.62 6.82
C SER A 145 -3.88 16.07 6.50
N PHE A 146 -4.57 17.03 7.13
CA PHE A 146 -4.20 18.43 6.96
C PHE A 146 -2.73 18.69 7.37
N LEU A 147 -2.24 18.02 8.42
CA LEU A 147 -0.85 18.12 8.85
C LEU A 147 0.14 17.60 7.78
N GLU A 148 -0.13 16.42 7.21
CA GLU A 148 0.68 15.86 6.12
C GLU A 148 0.63 16.76 4.86
N TYR A 149 -0.53 17.35 4.56
CA TYR A 149 -0.68 18.32 3.47
C TYR A 149 0.16 19.58 3.70
N LEU A 150 0.11 20.15 4.91
CA LEU A 150 0.92 21.31 5.26
C LEU A 150 2.43 21.00 5.17
N GLU A 151 2.85 19.85 5.67
CA GLU A 151 4.23 19.38 5.56
C GLU A 151 4.66 19.27 4.10
N TYR A 152 3.82 18.66 3.24
CA TYR A 152 4.06 18.59 1.81
C TYR A 152 4.23 19.98 1.19
N LYS A 153 3.33 20.92 1.47
CA LYS A 153 3.38 22.28 0.90
C LYS A 153 4.61 23.05 1.37
N LYS A 154 5.03 22.88 2.62
CA LYS A 154 6.26 23.48 3.16
C LYS A 154 7.50 22.92 2.47
N THR A 155 7.62 21.59 2.39
CA THR A 155 8.78 20.92 1.77
C THR A 155 8.94 21.26 0.28
N ASN A 156 7.85 21.55 -0.41
CA ASN A 156 7.86 21.91 -1.83
C ASN A 156 7.85 23.44 -2.09
N ASN A 157 8.08 24.28 -1.08
CA ASN A 157 8.04 25.75 -1.21
C ASN A 157 6.73 26.31 -1.79
N LYS A 158 5.59 25.63 -1.55
CA LYS A 158 4.23 26.03 -1.97
C LYS A 158 3.37 26.51 -0.80
N TYR A 159 3.97 26.70 0.38
CA TYR A 159 3.28 27.17 1.57
C TYR A 159 3.12 28.69 1.56
N LEU A 160 1.87 29.16 1.65
CA LEU A 160 1.54 30.59 1.77
C LEU A 160 1.36 30.98 3.24
N ASN A 161 0.21 30.62 3.81
CA ASN A 161 -0.09 30.70 5.23
C ASN A 161 -1.10 29.61 5.59
N GLU A 162 -1.21 29.28 6.88
CA GLU A 162 -2.04 28.18 7.33
C GLU A 162 -3.53 28.35 6.99
N TYR A 163 -4.06 29.57 7.01
CA TYR A 163 -5.47 29.84 6.73
C TYR A 163 -5.83 29.60 5.24
N GLU A 164 -5.00 30.04 4.31
CA GLU A 164 -5.21 29.77 2.88
C GLU A 164 -5.06 28.28 2.57
N GLN A 165 -4.07 27.63 3.17
CA GLN A 165 -3.86 26.19 3.02
C GLN A 165 -5.04 25.40 3.59
N PHE A 166 -5.60 25.83 4.72
CA PHE A 166 -6.79 25.21 5.30
C PHE A 166 -8.01 25.34 4.39
N LYS A 167 -8.24 26.52 3.79
CA LYS A 167 -9.33 26.73 2.82
C LYS A 167 -9.18 25.83 1.58
N GLU A 168 -7.98 25.74 1.02
CA GLU A 168 -7.71 24.84 -0.11
C GLU A 168 -7.95 23.38 0.27
N TYR A 169 -7.45 22.94 1.43
CA TYR A 169 -7.65 21.58 1.93
C TYR A 169 -9.12 21.25 2.17
N MET A 170 -9.90 22.18 2.72
CA MET A 170 -11.34 21.98 2.91
C MET A 170 -12.10 21.87 1.59
N LYS A 171 -11.63 22.53 0.53
CA LYS A 171 -12.25 22.51 -0.81
C LYS A 171 -11.87 21.26 -1.61
N TYR A 172 -10.61 20.83 -1.56
CA TYR A 172 -10.07 19.78 -2.44
C TYR A 172 -9.63 18.50 -1.71
N GLY A 173 -9.62 18.51 -0.38
CA GLY A 173 -9.21 17.38 0.45
C GLY A 173 -7.71 17.07 0.40
N GLY A 174 -7.37 15.88 0.89
CA GLY A 174 -6.00 15.43 1.08
C GLY A 174 -5.46 14.48 0.00
N MET A 175 -6.06 14.41 -1.19
CA MET A 175 -5.61 13.49 -2.23
C MET A 175 -4.22 13.90 -2.75
N PRO A 176 -3.16 13.08 -2.55
CA PRO A 176 -1.79 13.53 -2.82
C PRO A 176 -1.55 13.99 -4.26
N SER A 177 -2.19 13.33 -5.23
CA SER A 177 -2.05 13.66 -6.66
C SER A 177 -2.57 15.05 -7.03
N THR A 178 -3.41 15.69 -6.20
CA THR A 178 -4.00 17.00 -6.52
C THR A 178 -3.18 18.18 -6.04
N PHE A 179 -2.14 17.96 -5.22
CA PHE A 179 -1.47 19.05 -4.50
C PHE A 179 -0.68 20.00 -5.40
N ASP A 180 -0.31 19.52 -6.58
CA ASP A 180 0.46 20.25 -7.58
C ASP A 180 -0.35 20.71 -8.79
N PHE A 181 -1.67 20.44 -8.79
CA PHE A 181 -2.58 20.82 -9.86
C PHE A 181 -3.13 22.24 -9.66
N GLU A 182 -3.62 22.84 -10.74
CA GLU A 182 -4.42 24.06 -10.71
C GLU A 182 -5.89 23.76 -10.34
N GLU A 183 -6.67 24.78 -9.94
CA GLU A 183 -8.02 24.57 -9.41
C GLU A 183 -8.96 23.76 -10.32
N ILE A 184 -8.92 24.02 -11.63
CA ILE A 184 -9.76 23.32 -12.62
C ILE A 184 -9.32 21.86 -12.73
N GLU A 185 -8.02 21.62 -12.78
CA GLU A 185 -7.41 20.28 -12.88
C GLU A 185 -7.70 19.45 -11.62
N LYS A 186 -7.64 20.05 -10.42
CA LYS A 186 -8.02 19.39 -9.16
C LYS A 186 -9.46 18.90 -9.22
N THR A 187 -10.37 19.77 -9.66
CA THR A 187 -11.80 19.47 -9.71
C THR A 187 -12.09 18.32 -10.68
N GLN A 188 -11.55 18.40 -11.89
CA GLN A 188 -11.69 17.36 -12.90
C GLN A 188 -11.12 16.02 -12.40
N TYR A 189 -9.90 16.03 -11.89
CA TYR A 189 -9.24 14.81 -11.41
C TYR A 189 -10.00 14.16 -10.25
N LEU A 190 -10.50 14.94 -9.29
CA LEU A 190 -11.27 14.40 -8.17
C LEU A 190 -12.59 13.78 -8.63
N GLN A 191 -13.26 14.37 -9.62
CA GLN A 191 -14.47 13.80 -10.23
C GLN A 191 -14.15 12.48 -10.95
N ASP A 192 -13.08 12.44 -11.74
CA ASP A 192 -12.67 11.22 -12.46
C ASP A 192 -12.25 10.11 -11.49
N LEU A 193 -11.52 10.46 -10.42
CA LEU A 193 -11.14 9.54 -9.36
C LEU A 193 -12.36 9.00 -8.64
N TYR A 194 -13.31 9.87 -8.27
CA TYR A 194 -14.56 9.46 -7.65
C TYR A 194 -15.32 8.46 -8.53
N ASN A 195 -15.53 8.79 -9.81
CA ASN A 195 -16.20 7.91 -10.76
C ASN A 195 -15.46 6.57 -10.88
N SER A 196 -14.13 6.59 -11.00
CA SER A 196 -13.33 5.37 -11.08
C SER A 196 -13.49 4.48 -9.84
N ILE A 197 -13.51 5.07 -8.64
CA ILE A 197 -13.71 4.32 -7.39
C ILE A 197 -15.12 3.70 -7.37
N ILE A 198 -16.16 4.48 -7.69
CA ILE A 198 -17.53 3.95 -7.74
C ILE A 198 -17.64 2.79 -8.72
N PHE A 199 -17.14 2.94 -9.95
CA PHE A 199 -17.30 1.91 -10.96
C PHE A 199 -16.41 0.69 -10.74
N LYS A 200 -15.13 0.88 -10.40
CA LYS A 200 -14.16 -0.22 -10.30
C LYS A 200 -14.07 -0.87 -8.93
N ASP A 201 -14.21 -0.08 -7.86
CA ASP A 201 -13.95 -0.56 -6.51
C ASP A 201 -15.25 -0.88 -5.74
N ILE A 202 -16.41 -0.45 -6.25
CA ILE A 202 -17.72 -0.72 -5.63
C ILE A 202 -18.63 -1.51 -6.57
N LEU A 203 -18.91 -1.03 -7.78
CA LEU A 203 -19.89 -1.67 -8.68
C LEU A 203 -19.35 -2.92 -9.37
N ALA A 204 -18.07 -2.95 -9.76
CA ALA A 204 -17.44 -4.13 -10.35
C ALA A 204 -17.14 -5.26 -9.35
N VAL A 205 -17.61 -5.14 -8.10
CA VAL A 205 -17.42 -6.12 -7.02
C VAL A 205 -18.55 -7.16 -6.95
N GLN A 206 -19.53 -7.11 -7.86
CA GLN A 206 -20.58 -8.14 -8.00
C GLN A 206 -20.07 -9.45 -8.60
#